data_AF-A0A075UXK8-F1
#
_entry.id   AF-A0A075UXK8-F1
#
_cell.length_a   1.000
_cell.length_b   1.000
_cell.length_c   1.000
_cell.angle_alpha   90.00
_cell.angle_beta   90.00
_cell.angle_gamma   90.00
#
_symmetry.space_group_name_H-M   'P 1'
#
loop_
_entity.id
_entity.type
_entity.pdbx_description
1 polymer ?
#
loop_
_entity_poly.entity_id
_entity_poly.type
_entity_poly.pdbx_seq_one_letter_code
_entity_poly.pdbx_strand_id
1 'polypeptide(L)'
;MSAARERAATGPPVRPRGWAHRHRVLLIAIVVVLLGAALVSISPWESCGPGLRAVDADEESIGTSYVCVGLNLDSGPMREDDPLDPLEKLIKGRNEMAGENFKTIVVLENLAPDPKVDSQPFPFVRREIQGAITAAWPKNGPPGIKLLLANYGSNAEHWQVVADEIVAAAAAQRIVAVTDIGISTESSRALVAELSRHGIATIGATVTADNMNTDPKGVRIDNFFRVGPTNTDEARAAAGYIAAHGFKRVMMIQGVSKEDTYATTLAEAFQSSSKVPVIFTKTYDVKPLTDTSREAYLRGLFSRWHNDICGARPDLIYFAGRGLDLGALVASLAGDGACEGLDTVTVMTGDDASTLAGKPLQLNKDISVRLRYTALAYPDQWDMFTADPAHPTYKKNYDNFVAEFTGTHGFPQAELWDGAAMIEHDAVAAAVEAAVQNVSSDPVSVPNVLRSIDCNSPVPGATGFVAFDQATGNQLDKALPILSIDPDGSVHPVDLVWSRGRPLNTNADCGR
;
A
#
# COMPACT_ATOMS: atom_id res chain seq x y z
N MET A 1 99.06 -28.18 -54.36
CA MET A 1 98.47 -26.95 -53.79
C MET A 1 97.03 -27.28 -53.39
N SER A 2 96.75 -27.38 -52.09
CA SER A 2 95.42 -27.66 -51.55
C SER A 2 95.19 -26.74 -50.36
N ALA A 3 94.14 -25.93 -50.44
CA ALA A 3 93.77 -24.90 -49.48
C ALA A 3 92.88 -25.50 -48.38
N ALA A 4 93.25 -25.26 -47.11
CA ALA A 4 92.42 -25.58 -45.96
C ALA A 4 91.43 -24.44 -45.68
N ARG A 5 90.14 -24.77 -45.54
CA ARG A 5 89.04 -23.89 -45.10
C ARG A 5 88.83 -24.05 -43.60
N GLU A 6 88.89 -22.95 -42.85
CA GLU A 6 88.44 -22.85 -41.46
C GLU A 6 86.90 -22.80 -41.38
N ARG A 7 86.32 -23.53 -40.40
CA ARG A 7 84.89 -23.55 -40.08
C ARG A 7 84.61 -22.58 -38.92
N ALA A 8 83.60 -21.73 -39.08
CA ALA A 8 83.08 -20.87 -38.03
C ALA A 8 82.18 -21.65 -37.04
N ALA A 9 82.25 -21.28 -35.76
CA ALA A 9 81.48 -21.87 -34.66
C ALA A 9 80.02 -21.39 -34.66
N THR A 10 79.07 -22.32 -34.48
CA THR A 10 77.63 -22.06 -34.34
C THR A 10 77.26 -21.81 -32.88
N GLY A 11 76.62 -20.67 -32.59
CA GLY A 11 76.10 -20.31 -31.26
C GLY A 11 74.90 -21.17 -30.79
N PRO A 12 74.50 -21.09 -29.51
CA PRO A 12 73.55 -22.00 -28.88
C PRO A 12 72.09 -21.78 -29.37
N PRO A 13 71.24 -22.81 -29.33
CA PRO A 13 69.88 -22.75 -29.85
C PRO A 13 68.95 -21.90 -28.97
N VAL A 14 68.22 -20.97 -29.61
CA VAL A 14 67.19 -20.14 -28.98
C VAL A 14 65.92 -20.97 -28.81
N ARG A 15 65.49 -21.24 -27.56
CA ARG A 15 64.18 -21.88 -27.28
C ARG A 15 63.05 -20.92 -27.70
N PRO A 16 62.08 -21.33 -28.54
CA PRO A 16 60.95 -20.49 -28.89
C PRO A 16 60.07 -20.27 -27.65
N ARG A 17 59.86 -19.01 -27.28
CA ARG A 17 58.88 -18.62 -26.25
C ARG A 17 57.50 -19.10 -26.69
N GLY A 18 56.86 -19.97 -25.89
CA GLY A 18 55.55 -20.53 -26.18
C GLY A 18 54.48 -19.46 -26.42
N TRP A 19 53.45 -19.79 -27.19
CA TRP A 19 52.39 -18.87 -27.63
C TRP A 19 51.74 -18.07 -26.47
N ALA A 20 51.52 -18.72 -25.33
CA ALA A 20 51.04 -18.09 -24.10
C ALA A 20 51.94 -16.96 -23.58
N HIS A 21 53.26 -17.01 -23.83
CA HIS A 21 54.24 -15.99 -23.46
C HIS A 21 54.21 -14.77 -24.40
N ARG A 22 53.80 -14.95 -25.67
CA ARG A 22 53.68 -13.88 -26.68
C ARG A 22 52.36 -13.12 -26.55
N HIS A 23 51.30 -13.77 -26.07
CA HIS A 23 49.97 -13.16 -25.93
C HIS A 23 49.53 -12.96 -24.46
N ARG A 24 50.49 -12.89 -23.52
CA ARG A 24 50.19 -12.71 -22.08
C ARG A 24 49.27 -11.53 -21.81
N VAL A 25 49.51 -10.40 -22.48
CA VAL A 25 48.71 -9.18 -22.32
C VAL A 25 47.26 -9.42 -22.75
N LEU A 26 47.06 -10.15 -23.85
CA LEU A 26 45.72 -10.46 -24.39
C LEU A 26 44.96 -11.43 -23.48
N LEU A 27 45.65 -12.46 -22.96
CA LEU A 27 45.08 -13.41 -21.99
C LEU A 27 44.71 -12.72 -20.67
N ILE A 28 45.57 -11.82 -20.17
CA ILE A 28 45.27 -11.01 -18.97
C ILE A 28 44.05 -10.13 -19.21
N ALA A 29 43.97 -9.45 -20.37
CA ALA A 29 42.83 -8.61 -20.70
C ALA A 29 41.52 -9.42 -20.74
N ILE A 30 41.52 -10.61 -21.34
CA ILE A 30 40.35 -11.51 -21.37
C ILE A 30 39.94 -11.92 -19.95
N VAL A 31 40.90 -12.31 -19.10
CA VAL A 31 40.63 -12.70 -17.72
C VAL A 31 40.07 -11.53 -16.91
N VAL A 32 40.61 -10.32 -17.07
CA VAL A 32 40.11 -9.11 -16.40
C VAL A 32 38.69 -8.77 -16.86
N VAL A 33 38.39 -8.86 -18.16
CA VAL A 33 37.03 -8.62 -18.69
C VAL A 33 36.05 -9.67 -18.17
N LEU A 34 36.44 -10.95 -18.16
CA LEU A 34 35.59 -12.02 -17.62
C LEU A 34 35.37 -11.89 -16.11
N LEU A 35 36.40 -11.51 -15.35
CA LEU A 35 36.27 -11.22 -13.92
C LEU A 35 35.41 -9.98 -13.67
N GLY A 36 35.56 -8.92 -14.47
CA GLY A 36 34.73 -7.73 -14.40
C GLY A 36 33.26 -8.05 -14.70
N ALA A 37 32.99 -8.81 -15.76
CA ALA A 37 31.64 -9.27 -16.09
C ALA A 37 31.06 -10.18 -15.00
N ALA A 38 31.86 -11.09 -14.44
CA ALA A 38 31.44 -11.94 -13.32
C ALA A 38 31.14 -11.12 -12.06
N LEU A 39 31.99 -10.16 -11.70
CA LEU A 39 31.81 -9.27 -10.56
C LEU A 39 30.57 -8.39 -10.71
N VAL A 40 30.31 -7.85 -11.90
CA VAL A 40 29.08 -7.11 -12.21
C VAL A 40 27.85 -8.03 -12.23
N SER A 41 28.00 -9.30 -12.60
CA SER A 41 26.87 -10.24 -12.62
C SER A 41 26.51 -10.77 -11.22
N ILE A 42 27.47 -10.86 -10.30
CA ILE A 42 27.25 -11.33 -8.92
C ILE A 42 27.08 -10.20 -7.91
N SER A 43 27.31 -8.94 -8.32
CA SER A 43 27.23 -7.70 -7.52
C SER A 43 27.49 -7.90 -6.02
N PRO A 44 28.65 -8.42 -5.60
CA PRO A 44 28.88 -8.84 -4.22
C PRO A 44 28.97 -7.66 -3.23
N TRP A 45 28.94 -6.43 -3.75
CA TRP A 45 28.89 -5.18 -3.01
C TRP A 45 27.46 -4.67 -2.80
N GLU A 46 26.47 -5.21 -3.53
CA GLU A 46 25.05 -4.94 -3.27
C GLU A 46 24.59 -5.91 -2.20
N SER A 47 24.19 -5.39 -1.05
CA SER A 47 23.62 -6.20 0.03
C SER A 47 22.16 -6.59 -0.25
N CYS A 48 21.53 -6.00 -1.28
CA CYS A 48 20.15 -6.26 -1.67
C CYS A 48 20.09 -7.32 -2.77
N GLY A 49 19.00 -8.10 -2.81
CA GLY A 49 18.77 -9.08 -3.88
C GLY A 49 18.50 -8.43 -5.25
N PRO A 50 18.41 -9.22 -6.33
CA PRO A 50 18.13 -8.73 -7.68
C PRO A 50 16.84 -7.89 -7.77
N GLY A 51 16.92 -6.77 -8.48
CA GLY A 51 15.82 -5.80 -8.65
C GLY A 51 15.62 -4.87 -7.45
N LEU A 52 16.43 -5.02 -6.40
CA LEU A 52 16.45 -4.16 -5.23
C LEU A 52 17.75 -3.36 -5.17
N ARG A 53 17.66 -2.16 -4.60
CA ARG A 53 18.79 -1.26 -4.37
C ARG A 53 18.85 -0.91 -2.90
N ALA A 54 20.06 -0.95 -2.37
CA ALA A 54 20.34 -0.43 -1.05
C ALA A 54 20.13 1.08 -1.08
N VAL A 55 19.27 1.57 -0.20
CA VAL A 55 19.26 2.99 0.16
C VAL A 55 19.87 3.09 1.55
N ASP A 56 20.98 3.80 1.63
CA ASP A 56 21.58 4.13 2.92
C ASP A 56 20.55 4.95 3.71
N ALA A 57 20.46 4.71 5.00
CA ALA A 57 20.06 5.76 5.91
C ALA A 57 21.21 6.79 5.87
N ASP A 58 21.14 7.76 4.96
CA ASP A 58 22.12 8.84 4.94
C ASP A 58 22.07 9.63 6.27
N GLU A 59 23.11 10.43 6.58
CA GLU A 59 23.13 11.22 7.83
C GLU A 59 21.95 12.21 7.94
N GLU A 60 21.24 12.47 6.84
CA GLU A 60 20.05 13.33 6.77
C GLU A 60 18.73 12.53 6.84
N SER A 61 18.78 11.20 6.70
CA SER A 61 17.64 10.28 6.69
C SER A 61 17.16 10.08 8.10
N ILE A 62 15.93 10.54 8.33
CA ILE A 62 15.27 10.38 9.60
C ILE A 62 14.54 9.06 9.54
N GLY A 63 15.21 8.00 9.99
CA GLY A 63 14.63 6.68 10.07
C GLY A 63 15.61 5.56 9.67
N THR A 64 15.42 4.35 10.17
CA THR A 64 16.42 3.31 10.44
C THR A 64 17.27 2.82 9.26
N SER A 65 18.44 2.26 9.63
CA SER A 65 19.26 1.22 8.98
C SER A 65 18.81 0.68 7.62
N TYR A 66 19.77 0.51 6.71
CA TYR A 66 19.76 -0.36 5.53
C TYR A 66 18.38 -0.91 5.10
N VAL A 67 17.79 -0.27 4.08
CA VAL A 67 16.53 -0.72 3.46
C VAL A 67 16.77 -1.04 1.99
N CYS A 68 16.16 -2.12 1.52
CA CYS A 68 16.14 -2.48 0.11
C CYS A 68 14.87 -1.95 -0.56
N VAL A 69 15.02 -1.05 -1.53
CA VAL A 69 13.91 -0.51 -2.33
C VAL A 69 14.00 -1.02 -3.76
N GLY A 70 12.86 -1.21 -4.43
CA GLY A 70 12.79 -1.76 -5.79
C GLY A 70 11.78 -2.90 -5.92
N LEU A 71 11.98 -3.77 -6.90
CA LEU A 71 11.18 -4.98 -7.14
C LEU A 71 11.98 -6.21 -6.70
N ASN A 72 11.45 -6.97 -5.74
CA ASN A 72 12.11 -8.16 -5.19
C ASN A 72 11.90 -9.38 -6.09
N LEU A 73 12.80 -9.57 -7.05
CA LEU A 73 12.72 -10.65 -8.03
C LEU A 73 12.95 -12.04 -7.44
N ASP A 74 13.67 -12.13 -6.33
CA ASP A 74 14.07 -13.39 -5.69
C ASP A 74 13.19 -13.78 -4.49
N SER A 75 12.23 -12.91 -4.11
CA SER A 75 11.45 -13.05 -2.87
C SER A 75 12.38 -13.25 -1.65
N GLY A 76 13.46 -12.44 -1.60
CA GLY A 76 14.43 -12.42 -0.50
C GLY A 76 14.15 -11.28 0.49
N PRO A 77 14.96 -11.15 1.56
CA PRO A 77 14.72 -10.14 2.58
C PRO A 77 14.88 -8.71 2.04
N MET A 78 14.02 -7.81 2.51
CA MET A 78 14.03 -6.37 2.24
C MET A 78 14.82 -5.55 3.27
N ARG A 79 15.22 -6.18 4.38
CA ARG A 79 16.06 -5.63 5.45
C ARG A 79 16.75 -6.73 6.25
N GLU A 80 17.72 -6.40 7.11
CA GLU A 80 18.52 -7.39 7.86
C GLU A 80 17.66 -8.29 8.76
N ASP A 81 16.79 -7.69 9.58
CA ASP A 81 15.87 -8.40 10.47
C ASP A 81 14.46 -8.47 9.87
N ASP A 82 14.30 -9.08 8.70
CA ASP A 82 13.02 -9.03 7.97
C ASP A 82 11.92 -9.93 8.57
N PRO A 83 10.85 -9.36 9.17
CA PRO A 83 9.70 -10.10 9.68
C PRO A 83 8.79 -10.65 8.57
N LEU A 84 8.99 -10.27 7.31
CA LEU A 84 8.27 -10.84 6.16
C LEU A 84 8.82 -12.18 5.70
N ASP A 85 9.98 -12.62 6.19
CA ASP A 85 10.63 -13.88 5.80
C ASP A 85 9.67 -15.09 5.66
N PRO A 86 8.71 -15.33 6.59
CA PRO A 86 7.73 -16.40 6.42
C PRO A 86 6.83 -16.24 5.19
N LEU A 87 6.37 -15.03 4.89
CA LEU A 87 5.52 -14.73 3.73
C LEU A 87 6.35 -14.73 2.43
N GLU A 88 7.56 -14.21 2.47
CA GLU A 88 8.50 -14.22 1.33
C GLU A 88 8.85 -15.66 0.91
N LYS A 89 9.15 -16.55 1.88
CA LYS A 89 9.37 -17.98 1.63
C LYS A 89 8.14 -18.66 1.02
N LEU A 90 6.94 -18.32 1.51
CA LEU A 90 5.69 -18.84 0.96
C LEU A 90 5.49 -18.38 -0.49
N ILE A 91 5.70 -17.08 -0.76
CA ILE A 91 5.61 -16.49 -2.10
C ILE A 91 6.63 -17.14 -3.04
N LYS A 92 7.88 -17.29 -2.60
CA LYS A 92 8.94 -17.95 -3.37
C LYS A 92 8.55 -19.36 -3.80
N GLY A 93 8.14 -20.19 -2.83
CA GLY A 93 7.74 -21.57 -3.11
C GLY A 93 6.57 -21.66 -4.08
N ARG A 94 5.60 -20.73 -4.00
CA ARG A 94 4.47 -20.65 -4.94
C ARG A 94 4.89 -20.18 -6.33
N ASN A 95 5.77 -19.20 -6.42
CA ASN A 95 6.30 -18.70 -7.69
C ASN A 95 7.09 -19.77 -8.45
N GLU A 96 7.87 -20.60 -7.75
CA GLU A 96 8.63 -21.72 -8.33
C GLU A 96 7.70 -22.79 -8.94
N MET A 97 6.45 -22.91 -8.46
CA MET A 97 5.45 -23.85 -8.98
C MET A 97 4.62 -23.31 -10.15
N ALA A 98 4.75 -22.04 -10.53
CA ALA A 98 3.88 -21.40 -11.53
C ALA A 98 4.10 -21.90 -12.98
N GLY A 99 5.21 -22.62 -13.23
CA GLY A 99 5.57 -23.11 -14.57
C GLY A 99 5.98 -22.00 -15.54
N GLU A 100 5.96 -22.28 -16.84
CA GLU A 100 6.46 -21.36 -17.88
C GLU A 100 5.42 -20.32 -18.34
N ASN A 101 4.13 -20.65 -18.23
CA ASN A 101 3.00 -19.83 -18.69
C ASN A 101 2.43 -18.96 -17.57
N PHE A 102 3.32 -18.31 -16.81
CA PHE A 102 2.91 -17.53 -15.65
C PHE A 102 2.47 -16.10 -15.99
N LYS A 103 1.68 -15.49 -15.12
CA LYS A 103 1.31 -14.08 -15.07
C LYS A 103 1.67 -13.55 -13.69
N THR A 104 2.27 -12.36 -13.61
CA THR A 104 2.79 -11.82 -12.34
C THR A 104 2.00 -10.60 -11.91
N ILE A 105 1.60 -10.58 -10.65
CA ILE A 105 1.04 -9.42 -9.98
C ILE A 105 2.10 -8.92 -8.99
N VAL A 106 2.34 -7.61 -8.97
CA VAL A 106 3.26 -6.99 -8.02
C VAL A 106 2.47 -6.35 -6.89
N VAL A 107 2.74 -6.71 -5.65
CA VAL A 107 2.21 -6.01 -4.46
C VAL A 107 3.24 -4.95 -4.07
N LEU A 108 2.85 -3.68 -4.10
CA LEU A 108 3.78 -2.56 -3.95
C LEU A 108 3.41 -1.72 -2.73
N GLU A 109 4.31 -1.70 -1.74
CA GLU A 109 4.11 -1.00 -0.46
C GLU A 109 5.43 -0.48 0.15
N ASN A 110 5.38 0.23 1.28
CA ASN A 110 6.50 0.39 2.19
C ASN A 110 6.62 -0.89 3.02
N LEU A 111 7.47 -1.80 2.54
CA LEU A 111 7.66 -3.12 3.13
C LEU A 111 8.63 -3.11 4.33
N ALA A 112 9.23 -1.96 4.61
CA ALA A 112 10.12 -1.74 5.74
C ALA A 112 9.77 -0.45 6.49
N PRO A 113 8.52 -0.30 6.98
CA PRO A 113 8.08 0.96 7.56
C PRO A 113 8.84 1.27 8.85
N ASP A 114 9.33 2.50 8.96
CA ASP A 114 9.95 3.00 10.17
C ASP A 114 8.93 3.72 11.06
N PRO A 115 8.65 3.20 12.27
CA PRO A 115 7.73 3.84 13.22
C PRO A 115 8.11 5.26 13.66
N LYS A 116 9.33 5.75 13.38
CA LYS A 116 9.75 7.13 13.65
C LYS A 116 9.16 8.13 12.66
N VAL A 117 8.91 7.71 11.41
CA VAL A 117 8.47 8.60 10.32
C VAL A 117 7.18 8.17 9.65
N ASP A 118 7.01 6.87 9.42
CA ASP A 118 5.86 6.32 8.71
C ASP A 118 4.62 6.26 9.58
N SER A 119 3.47 6.53 8.96
CA SER A 119 2.16 6.47 9.62
C SER A 119 1.54 5.08 9.62
N GLN A 120 1.99 4.17 8.75
CA GLN A 120 1.48 2.81 8.69
C GLN A 120 2.40 1.85 9.45
N PRO A 121 1.88 1.12 10.44
CA PRO A 121 2.69 0.19 11.21
C PRO A 121 2.87 -1.13 10.46
N PHE A 122 4.04 -1.75 10.59
CA PHE A 122 4.38 -3.02 9.94
C PHE A 122 3.29 -4.13 10.02
N PRO A 123 2.60 -4.36 11.16
CA PRO A 123 1.54 -5.37 11.21
C PRO A 123 0.40 -5.15 10.21
N PHE A 124 0.11 -3.91 9.83
CA PHE A 124 -0.89 -3.57 8.81
C PHE A 124 -0.42 -4.02 7.43
N VAL A 125 0.79 -3.63 7.04
CA VAL A 125 1.46 -4.04 5.78
C VAL A 125 1.55 -5.55 5.64
N ARG A 126 1.90 -6.25 6.74
CA ARG A 126 1.93 -7.72 6.75
C ARG A 126 0.57 -8.33 6.41
N ARG A 127 -0.53 -7.72 6.88
CA ARG A 127 -1.89 -8.21 6.64
C ARG A 127 -2.35 -7.94 5.20
N GLU A 128 -1.94 -6.84 4.59
CA GLU A 128 -2.15 -6.59 3.15
C GLU A 128 -1.54 -7.73 2.32
N ILE A 129 -0.29 -8.10 2.59
CA ILE A 129 0.38 -9.22 1.90
C ILE A 129 -0.35 -10.56 2.11
N GLN A 130 -0.90 -10.82 3.31
CA GLN A 130 -1.70 -12.02 3.54
C GLN A 130 -3.00 -12.02 2.70
N GLY A 131 -3.62 -10.86 2.54
CA GLY A 131 -4.75 -10.65 1.63
C GLY A 131 -4.39 -10.96 0.18
N ALA A 132 -3.27 -10.40 -0.29
CA ALA A 132 -2.74 -10.65 -1.63
C ALA A 132 -2.48 -12.14 -1.89
N ILE A 133 -1.81 -12.82 -0.97
CA ILE A 133 -1.53 -14.27 -1.05
C ILE A 133 -2.84 -15.08 -1.16
N THR A 134 -3.85 -14.69 -0.40
CA THR A 134 -5.15 -15.38 -0.36
C THR A 134 -5.88 -15.27 -1.70
N ALA A 135 -5.83 -14.10 -2.34
CA ALA A 135 -6.44 -13.90 -3.66
C ALA A 135 -5.66 -14.57 -4.80
N ALA A 136 -4.33 -14.58 -4.71
CA ALA A 136 -3.47 -15.13 -5.77
C ALA A 136 -3.54 -16.67 -5.85
N TRP A 137 -3.68 -17.35 -4.71
CA TRP A 137 -3.59 -18.81 -4.65
C TRP A 137 -4.71 -19.49 -3.83
N PRO A 138 -5.99 -19.25 -4.15
CA PRO A 138 -7.08 -19.99 -3.52
C PRO A 138 -7.00 -21.48 -3.90
N LYS A 139 -7.61 -22.34 -3.08
CA LYS A 139 -7.53 -23.81 -3.21
C LYS A 139 -7.82 -24.34 -4.61
N ASN A 140 -8.79 -23.75 -5.30
CA ASN A 140 -9.19 -24.10 -6.67
C ASN A 140 -8.91 -22.96 -7.67
N GLY A 141 -7.84 -22.18 -7.42
CA GLY A 141 -7.46 -21.03 -8.21
C GLY A 141 -6.86 -21.37 -9.58
N PRO A 142 -6.75 -20.36 -10.47
CA PRO A 142 -6.09 -20.52 -11.75
C PRO A 142 -4.60 -20.88 -11.55
N PRO A 143 -4.03 -21.79 -12.35
CA PRO A 143 -2.61 -22.06 -12.31
C PRO A 143 -1.83 -20.87 -12.88
N GLY A 144 -0.55 -20.76 -12.51
CA GLY A 144 0.39 -19.83 -13.16
C GLY A 144 0.31 -18.39 -12.68
N ILE A 145 -0.31 -18.10 -11.54
CA ILE A 145 -0.20 -16.77 -10.91
C ILE A 145 1.07 -16.70 -10.06
N LYS A 146 1.86 -15.63 -10.25
CA LYS A 146 2.98 -15.26 -9.39
C LYS A 146 2.67 -13.97 -8.64
N LEU A 147 3.22 -13.85 -7.43
CA LEU A 147 3.27 -12.59 -6.69
C LEU A 147 4.73 -12.15 -6.56
N LEU A 148 5.02 -10.88 -6.82
CA LEU A 148 6.29 -10.25 -6.43
C LEU A 148 6.01 -9.10 -5.47
N LEU A 149 6.93 -8.87 -4.54
CA LEU A 149 6.85 -7.75 -3.61
C LEU A 149 7.72 -6.61 -4.12
N ALA A 150 7.24 -5.37 -4.02
CA ALA A 150 7.99 -4.17 -4.35
C ALA A 150 7.97 -3.19 -3.18
N ASN A 151 9.14 -2.63 -2.85
CA ASN A 151 9.31 -1.72 -1.72
C ASN A 151 9.68 -0.32 -2.18
N TYR A 152 8.84 0.70 -1.92
CA TYR A 152 9.17 2.11 -2.21
C TYR A 152 9.78 2.89 -1.04
N GLY A 153 9.94 2.23 0.11
CA GLY A 153 10.41 2.87 1.35
C GLY A 153 9.44 3.90 1.92
N SER A 154 9.89 4.62 2.95
CA SER A 154 9.07 5.59 3.67
C SER A 154 8.48 6.66 2.76
N ASN A 155 7.20 6.99 2.98
CA ASN A 155 6.42 7.98 2.20
C ASN A 155 6.48 7.82 0.66
N ALA A 156 6.82 6.63 0.15
CA ALA A 156 7.12 6.39 -1.26
C ALA A 156 8.24 7.28 -1.84
N GLU A 157 9.21 7.70 -1.02
CA GLU A 157 10.30 8.59 -1.43
C GLU A 157 11.16 8.00 -2.57
N HIS A 158 11.26 6.68 -2.66
CA HIS A 158 12.02 5.99 -3.70
C HIS A 158 11.16 5.50 -4.87
N TRP A 159 10.00 6.12 -5.10
CA TRP A 159 9.07 5.69 -6.14
C TRP A 159 9.71 5.57 -7.54
N GLN A 160 10.66 6.44 -7.89
CA GLN A 160 11.34 6.38 -9.19
C GLN A 160 12.13 5.08 -9.37
N VAL A 161 12.84 4.66 -8.31
CA VAL A 161 13.61 3.42 -8.32
C VAL A 161 12.68 2.23 -8.54
N VAL A 162 11.57 2.19 -7.80
CA VAL A 162 10.61 1.08 -7.92
C VAL A 162 9.93 1.06 -9.29
N ALA A 163 9.51 2.22 -9.81
CA ALA A 163 8.92 2.32 -11.13
C ALA A 163 9.88 1.84 -12.22
N ASP A 164 11.15 2.25 -12.17
CA ASP A 164 12.18 1.83 -13.11
C ASP A 164 12.41 0.31 -13.08
N GLU A 165 12.51 -0.29 -11.89
CA GLU A 165 12.71 -1.74 -11.73
C GLU A 165 11.49 -2.54 -12.23
N ILE A 166 10.26 -2.07 -11.93
CA ILE A 166 9.03 -2.70 -12.44
C ILE A 166 8.96 -2.61 -13.96
N VAL A 167 9.22 -1.44 -14.54
CA VAL A 167 9.18 -1.24 -15.99
C VAL A 167 10.24 -2.09 -16.68
N ALA A 168 11.46 -2.17 -16.13
CA ALA A 168 12.53 -3.00 -16.66
C ALA A 168 12.19 -4.50 -16.61
N ALA A 169 11.53 -4.95 -15.54
CA ALA A 169 11.16 -6.35 -15.36
C ALA A 169 9.86 -6.75 -16.08
N ALA A 170 9.01 -5.79 -16.47
CA ALA A 170 7.63 -6.03 -16.90
C ALA A 170 7.47 -7.13 -17.96
N ALA A 171 8.27 -7.08 -19.03
CA ALA A 171 8.19 -8.05 -20.11
C ALA A 171 8.72 -9.43 -19.69
N ALA A 172 9.88 -9.48 -19.03
CA ALA A 172 10.53 -10.73 -18.62
C ALA A 172 9.73 -11.46 -17.53
N GLN A 173 9.14 -10.71 -16.61
CA GLN A 173 8.31 -11.23 -15.52
C GLN A 173 6.82 -11.28 -15.86
N ARG A 174 6.40 -10.88 -17.07
CA ARG A 174 4.99 -10.87 -17.48
C ARG A 174 4.09 -10.18 -16.45
N ILE A 175 4.51 -9.00 -16.01
CA ILE A 175 3.79 -8.21 -15.01
C ILE A 175 2.48 -7.74 -15.63
N VAL A 176 1.36 -8.19 -15.08
CA VAL A 176 0.01 -7.85 -15.57
C VAL A 176 -0.57 -6.63 -14.87
N ALA A 177 -0.25 -6.45 -13.59
CA ALA A 177 -0.74 -5.37 -12.76
C ALA A 177 0.15 -5.17 -11.54
N VAL A 178 0.08 -3.97 -10.98
CA VAL A 178 0.61 -3.60 -9.67
C VAL A 178 -0.58 -3.35 -8.74
N THR A 179 -0.57 -3.90 -7.53
CA THR A 179 -1.62 -3.71 -6.51
C THR A 179 -1.09 -2.98 -5.29
N ASP A 180 -2.00 -2.75 -4.34
CA ASP A 180 -1.83 -2.02 -3.10
C ASP A 180 -1.66 -0.51 -3.27
N ILE A 181 -0.44 -0.02 -3.51
CA ILE A 181 -0.10 1.41 -3.45
C ILE A 181 -0.63 1.99 -2.14
N GLY A 182 -0.08 1.60 -1.00
CA GLY A 182 -0.79 1.75 0.27
C GLY A 182 -0.69 3.10 0.96
N ILE A 183 -0.04 4.10 0.34
CA ILE A 183 -0.11 5.49 0.84
C ILE A 183 -0.49 6.50 -0.26
N SER A 184 -1.45 7.37 0.04
CA SER A 184 -1.83 8.47 -0.87
C SER A 184 -0.91 9.69 -0.71
N THR A 185 0.16 9.73 -1.50
CA THR A 185 1.09 10.87 -1.57
C THR A 185 1.28 11.38 -3.00
N GLU A 186 1.88 12.57 -3.14
CA GLU A 186 2.30 13.06 -4.46
C GLU A 186 3.29 12.10 -5.14
N SER A 187 4.17 11.45 -4.37
CA SER A 187 5.07 10.40 -4.85
C SER A 187 4.32 9.18 -5.39
N SER A 188 3.31 8.69 -4.67
CA SER A 188 2.47 7.59 -5.15
C SER A 188 1.69 7.98 -6.41
N ARG A 189 1.19 9.22 -6.52
CA ARG A 189 0.56 9.73 -7.75
C ARG A 189 1.54 9.72 -8.92
N ALA A 190 2.78 10.14 -8.70
CA ALA A 190 3.83 10.15 -9.72
C ALA A 190 4.22 8.71 -10.15
N LEU A 191 4.35 7.79 -9.19
CA LEU A 191 4.58 6.36 -9.43
C LEU A 191 3.52 5.77 -10.36
N VAL A 192 2.25 5.91 -9.99
CA VAL A 192 1.12 5.36 -10.75
C VAL A 192 1.06 5.98 -12.15
N ALA A 193 1.31 7.29 -12.26
CA ALA A 193 1.38 7.95 -13.55
C ALA A 193 2.54 7.43 -14.42
N GLU A 194 3.69 7.10 -13.84
CA GLU A 194 4.81 6.51 -14.55
C GLU A 194 4.48 5.09 -15.05
N LEU A 195 3.98 4.22 -14.16
CA LEU A 195 3.56 2.87 -14.56
C LEU A 195 2.50 2.90 -15.66
N SER A 196 1.52 3.81 -15.56
CA SER A 196 0.50 3.98 -16.58
C SER A 196 1.06 4.43 -17.93
N ARG A 197 2.09 5.30 -17.96
CA ARG A 197 2.77 5.72 -19.21
C ARG A 197 3.45 4.55 -19.92
N HIS A 198 3.84 3.53 -19.16
CA HIS A 198 4.41 2.29 -19.67
C HIS A 198 3.38 1.17 -19.89
N GLY A 199 2.08 1.49 -19.83
CA GLY A 199 1.01 0.53 -20.11
C GLY A 199 0.75 -0.48 -18.98
N ILE A 200 1.32 -0.27 -17.80
CA ILE A 200 1.15 -1.13 -16.64
C ILE A 200 -0.07 -0.66 -15.85
N ALA A 201 -1.00 -1.57 -15.59
CA ALA A 201 -2.16 -1.29 -14.75
C ALA A 201 -1.77 -1.21 -13.28
N THR A 202 -2.42 -0.31 -12.54
CA THR A 202 -2.31 -0.22 -11.09
C THR A 202 -3.69 -0.26 -10.44
N ILE A 203 -3.84 -1.03 -9.37
CA ILE A 203 -5.06 -1.17 -8.60
C ILE A 203 -4.77 -0.81 -7.14
N GLY A 204 -5.23 0.37 -6.73
CA GLY A 204 -5.08 0.83 -5.36
C GLY A 204 -6.00 0.08 -4.38
N ALA A 205 -5.45 -0.46 -3.29
CA ALA A 205 -6.23 -1.07 -2.22
C ALA A 205 -6.62 -0.03 -1.16
N THR A 206 -5.63 0.64 -0.58
CA THR A 206 -5.82 1.57 0.55
C THR A 206 -5.62 3.05 0.19
N VAL A 207 -5.27 3.37 -1.08
CA VAL A 207 -5.24 4.76 -1.57
C VAL A 207 -6.62 5.37 -1.81
N THR A 208 -7.05 6.21 -0.88
CA THR A 208 -8.38 6.86 -0.90
C THR A 208 -8.35 8.31 -1.39
N ALA A 209 -7.21 8.99 -1.48
CA ALA A 209 -7.16 10.40 -1.88
C ALA A 209 -7.83 10.67 -3.24
N ASP A 210 -8.62 11.74 -3.32
CA ASP A 210 -9.51 11.98 -4.47
C ASP A 210 -8.74 12.16 -5.79
N ASN A 211 -7.52 12.69 -5.70
CA ASN A 211 -6.65 13.03 -6.83
C ASN A 211 -5.74 11.89 -7.32
N MET A 212 -5.81 10.68 -6.73
CA MET A 212 -4.98 9.53 -7.11
C MET A 212 -5.15 9.08 -8.57
N ASN A 213 -6.28 9.43 -9.18
CA ASN A 213 -6.57 9.15 -10.59
C ASN A 213 -6.07 10.25 -11.56
N THR A 214 -5.31 11.22 -11.06
CA THR A 214 -4.67 12.27 -11.83
C THR A 214 -3.19 12.38 -11.47
N ASP A 215 -2.34 12.60 -12.48
CA ASP A 215 -0.92 12.83 -12.28
C ASP A 215 -0.67 14.16 -11.53
N PRO A 216 0.56 14.44 -11.06
CA PRO A 216 0.86 15.69 -10.37
C PRO A 216 0.57 16.98 -11.17
N LYS A 217 0.31 16.90 -12.47
CA LYS A 217 -0.07 18.02 -13.34
C LYS A 217 -1.59 18.13 -13.53
N GLY A 218 -2.38 17.26 -12.90
CA GLY A 218 -3.84 17.21 -12.99
C GLY A 218 -4.35 16.49 -14.25
N VAL A 219 -3.50 15.76 -14.97
CA VAL A 219 -3.90 14.96 -16.13
C VAL A 219 -4.39 13.60 -15.67
N ARG A 220 -5.49 13.13 -16.26
CA ARG A 220 -6.06 11.81 -15.98
C ARG A 220 -5.02 10.70 -16.15
N ILE A 221 -4.96 9.76 -15.20
CA ILE A 221 -4.20 8.52 -15.34
C ILE A 221 -5.14 7.42 -15.85
N ASP A 222 -4.85 6.89 -17.05
CA ASP A 222 -5.76 5.97 -17.76
C ASP A 222 -5.77 4.55 -17.18
N ASN A 223 -4.63 4.08 -16.66
CA ASN A 223 -4.46 2.71 -16.20
C ASN A 223 -4.45 2.58 -14.66
N PHE A 224 -5.05 3.56 -13.96
CA PHE A 224 -5.26 3.50 -12.51
C PHE A 224 -6.71 3.12 -12.17
N PHE A 225 -6.83 2.14 -11.29
CA PHE A 225 -8.07 1.66 -10.69
C PHE A 225 -7.91 1.65 -9.17
N ARG A 226 -9.00 1.61 -8.42
CA ARG A 226 -8.96 1.35 -6.97
C ARG A 226 -10.17 0.60 -6.49
N VAL A 227 -9.96 -0.33 -5.56
CA VAL A 227 -11.03 -1.09 -4.90
C VAL A 227 -11.50 -0.42 -3.61
N GLY A 228 -10.65 0.43 -3.02
CA GLY A 228 -11.00 1.31 -1.92
C GLY A 228 -11.98 2.42 -2.34
N PRO A 229 -12.71 3.02 -1.38
CA PRO A 229 -13.50 4.21 -1.60
C PRO A 229 -12.61 5.43 -1.89
N THR A 230 -13.23 6.54 -2.27
CA THR A 230 -12.56 7.84 -2.29
C THR A 230 -12.70 8.55 -0.94
N ASN A 231 -11.80 9.48 -0.63
CA ASN A 231 -11.94 10.39 0.52
C ASN A 231 -13.26 11.16 0.48
N THR A 232 -13.76 11.48 -0.73
CA THR A 232 -15.10 12.00 -0.94
C THR A 232 -16.20 11.05 -0.46
N ASP A 233 -16.09 9.74 -0.70
CA ASP A 233 -17.08 8.75 -0.23
C ASP A 233 -17.04 8.61 1.29
N GLU A 234 -15.84 8.54 1.87
CA GLU A 234 -15.63 8.52 3.32
C GLU A 234 -16.18 9.77 4.01
N ALA A 235 -15.82 10.95 3.51
CA ALA A 235 -16.30 12.22 4.06
C ALA A 235 -17.83 12.36 3.96
N ARG A 236 -18.46 11.85 2.90
CA ARG A 236 -19.92 11.81 2.76
C ARG A 236 -20.56 10.86 3.76
N ALA A 237 -19.99 9.67 3.96
CA ALA A 237 -20.42 8.71 4.96
C ALA A 237 -20.36 9.34 6.37
N ALA A 238 -19.22 9.95 6.71
CA ALA A 238 -19.03 10.66 7.96
C ALA A 238 -20.00 11.83 8.13
N ALA A 239 -20.16 12.70 7.12
CA ALA A 239 -21.08 13.82 7.17
C ALA A 239 -22.55 13.37 7.32
N GLY A 240 -22.93 12.27 6.66
CA GLY A 240 -24.25 11.65 6.80
C GLY A 240 -24.51 11.16 8.22
N TYR A 241 -23.57 10.41 8.78
CA TYR A 241 -23.62 9.94 10.17
C TYR A 241 -23.71 11.11 11.15
N ILE A 242 -22.87 12.14 10.98
CA ILE A 242 -22.82 13.33 11.83
C ILE A 242 -24.17 14.07 11.81
N ALA A 243 -24.77 14.24 10.63
CA ALA A 243 -26.06 14.88 10.50
C ALA A 243 -27.20 14.06 11.15
N ALA A 244 -27.18 12.73 10.97
CA ALA A 244 -28.20 11.83 11.50
C ALA A 244 -28.16 11.72 13.04
N HIS A 245 -26.98 11.86 13.65
CA HIS A 245 -26.78 11.72 15.10
C HIS A 245 -26.85 13.05 15.86
N GLY A 246 -27.22 14.14 15.17
CA GLY A 246 -27.60 15.39 15.83
C GLY A 246 -26.44 16.23 16.34
N PHE A 247 -25.19 15.96 15.94
CA PHE A 247 -24.05 16.82 16.23
C PHE A 247 -24.28 18.24 15.69
N LYS A 248 -23.85 19.26 16.45
CA LYS A 248 -24.12 20.68 16.16
C LYS A 248 -22.86 21.55 16.13
N ARG A 249 -21.76 21.11 16.74
CA ARG A 249 -20.55 21.93 16.97
C ARG A 249 -19.32 21.14 16.52
N VAL A 250 -19.05 21.20 15.22
CA VAL A 250 -17.92 20.51 14.62
C VAL A 250 -16.67 21.38 14.63
N MET A 251 -15.62 20.91 15.28
CA MET A 251 -14.26 21.43 15.07
C MET A 251 -13.55 20.53 14.07
N MET A 252 -12.76 21.10 13.16
CA MET A 252 -11.92 20.33 12.24
C MET A 252 -10.46 20.45 12.64
N ILE A 253 -9.72 19.34 12.56
CA ILE A 253 -8.26 19.31 12.67
C ILE A 253 -7.74 18.65 11.41
N GLN A 254 -6.83 19.34 10.70
CA GLN A 254 -6.37 18.92 9.38
C GLN A 254 -4.83 18.85 9.30
N GLY A 255 -4.30 17.78 8.73
CA GLY A 255 -2.92 17.71 8.27
C GLY A 255 -2.73 18.50 6.96
N VAL A 256 -1.65 19.28 6.83
CA VAL A 256 -1.43 20.19 5.68
C VAL A 256 -0.07 20.02 4.98
N SER A 257 0.48 18.80 4.95
CA SER A 257 1.67 18.51 4.16
C SER A 257 1.36 18.58 2.65
N LYS A 258 2.30 19.09 1.86
CA LYS A 258 2.16 19.12 0.39
C LYS A 258 2.25 17.73 -0.23
N GLU A 259 2.98 16.85 0.43
CA GLU A 259 3.26 15.49 0.02
C GLU A 259 2.11 14.56 0.42
N ASP A 260 1.36 14.89 1.49
CA ASP A 260 0.21 14.13 1.97
C ASP A 260 -1.12 14.56 1.31
N THR A 261 -1.47 13.87 0.23
CA THR A 261 -2.72 14.10 -0.49
C THR A 261 -3.95 13.54 0.21
N TYR A 262 -3.79 12.55 1.09
CA TYR A 262 -4.89 11.96 1.85
C TYR A 262 -5.49 12.99 2.80
N ALA A 263 -4.69 13.53 3.72
CA ALA A 263 -5.20 14.47 4.73
C ALA A 263 -5.82 15.71 4.07
N THR A 264 -5.20 16.20 3.00
CA THR A 264 -5.67 17.36 2.24
C THR A 264 -7.03 17.10 1.60
N THR A 265 -7.16 16.04 0.79
CA THR A 265 -8.42 15.76 0.08
C THR A 265 -9.54 15.29 1.02
N LEU A 266 -9.22 14.60 2.12
CA LEU A 266 -10.19 14.22 3.14
C LEU A 266 -10.82 15.45 3.83
N ALA A 267 -9.99 16.45 4.17
CA ALA A 267 -10.48 17.69 4.77
C ALA A 267 -11.37 18.48 3.80
N GLU A 268 -10.94 18.63 2.54
CA GLU A 268 -11.70 19.32 1.49
C GLU A 268 -13.04 18.63 1.21
N ALA A 269 -13.02 17.30 1.13
CA ALA A 269 -14.20 16.48 0.95
C ALA A 269 -15.20 16.62 2.11
N PHE A 270 -14.71 16.63 3.35
CA PHE A 270 -15.56 16.81 4.53
C PHE A 270 -16.15 18.21 4.61
N GLN A 271 -15.35 19.25 4.37
CA GLN A 271 -15.86 20.61 4.31
C GLN A 271 -16.95 20.77 3.25
N SER A 272 -16.79 20.12 2.09
CA SER A 272 -17.75 20.16 0.99
C SER A 272 -19.03 19.34 1.27
N SER A 273 -18.90 18.25 2.03
CA SER A 273 -20.00 17.30 2.30
C SER A 273 -20.75 17.61 3.60
N SER A 274 -20.12 18.31 4.54
CA SER A 274 -20.68 18.56 5.86
C SER A 274 -21.95 19.41 5.78
N LYS A 275 -23.00 18.91 6.41
CA LYS A 275 -24.26 19.64 6.62
C LYS A 275 -24.29 20.38 7.95
N VAL A 276 -23.26 20.18 8.78
CA VAL A 276 -23.11 20.81 10.09
C VAL A 276 -22.00 21.85 10.00
N PRO A 277 -22.21 23.07 10.52
CA PRO A 277 -21.20 24.11 10.49
C PRO A 277 -19.90 23.66 11.16
N VAL A 278 -18.78 23.77 10.43
CA VAL A 278 -17.43 23.69 11.02
C VAL A 278 -17.15 25.04 11.68
N ILE A 279 -17.22 25.06 13.01
CA ILE A 279 -17.12 26.31 13.80
C ILE A 279 -15.68 26.77 13.98
N PHE A 280 -14.72 25.86 13.83
CA PHE A 280 -13.30 26.14 14.03
C PHE A 280 -12.43 25.11 13.31
N THR A 281 -11.26 25.54 12.82
CA THR A 281 -10.28 24.67 12.16
C THR A 281 -8.89 24.89 12.73
N LYS A 282 -8.19 23.80 13.07
CA LYS A 282 -6.74 23.79 13.30
C LYS A 282 -6.05 23.02 12.19
N THR A 283 -4.84 23.43 11.87
CA THR A 283 -3.97 22.74 10.93
C THR A 283 -2.67 22.34 11.60
N TYR A 284 -2.12 21.19 11.24
CA TYR A 284 -0.77 20.79 11.61
C TYR A 284 0.00 20.29 10.39
N ASP A 285 1.31 20.38 10.47
CA ASP A 285 2.23 19.86 9.46
C ASP A 285 3.28 19.01 10.18
N VAL A 286 3.54 17.83 9.64
CA VAL A 286 4.51 16.93 10.25
C VAL A 286 5.89 17.26 9.72
N LYS A 287 6.84 17.43 10.64
CA LYS A 287 8.23 17.67 10.29
C LYS A 287 9.04 16.40 10.48
N PRO A 288 9.96 16.09 9.55
CA PRO A 288 10.95 15.05 9.79
C PRO A 288 11.87 15.57 10.90
N LEU A 289 11.91 14.88 12.05
CA LEU A 289 12.71 15.29 13.23
C LEU A 289 13.68 14.19 13.66
N THR A 290 14.95 14.55 13.88
CA THR A 290 16.03 13.60 14.21
C THR A 290 16.11 13.27 15.70
N ASP A 291 15.61 14.15 16.55
CA ASP A 291 15.80 14.12 18.02
C ASP A 291 14.55 13.64 18.79
N THR A 292 13.43 13.46 18.10
CA THR A 292 12.16 13.04 18.71
C THR A 292 11.33 12.20 17.75
N SER A 293 10.45 11.35 18.27
CA SER A 293 9.52 10.60 17.43
C SER A 293 8.38 11.49 16.93
N ARG A 294 7.82 11.12 15.78
CA ARG A 294 6.58 11.73 15.24
C ARG A 294 5.48 11.84 16.30
N GLU A 295 5.22 10.76 17.04
CA GLU A 295 4.19 10.71 18.09
C GLU A 295 4.46 11.74 19.20
N ALA A 296 5.68 11.78 19.73
CA ALA A 296 6.03 12.69 20.82
C ALA A 296 5.93 14.16 20.39
N TYR A 297 6.39 14.47 19.17
CA TYR A 297 6.26 15.79 18.58
C TYR A 297 4.79 16.22 18.44
N LEU A 298 3.96 15.36 17.85
CA LEU A 298 2.55 15.66 17.62
C LEU A 298 1.76 15.78 18.92
N ARG A 299 2.06 14.94 19.91
CA ARG A 299 1.47 15.07 21.25
C ARG A 299 1.75 16.45 21.84
N GLY A 300 3.01 16.88 21.83
CA GLY A 300 3.40 18.21 22.30
C GLY A 300 2.83 19.37 21.48
N LEU A 301 2.49 19.15 20.20
CA LEU A 301 1.78 20.13 19.38
C LEU A 301 0.30 20.21 19.76
N PHE A 302 -0.39 19.07 19.80
CA PHE A 302 -1.82 18.98 20.08
C PHE A 302 -2.17 19.42 21.51
N SER A 303 -1.29 19.17 22.49
CA SER A 303 -1.46 19.69 23.85
C SER A 303 -1.60 21.22 23.91
N ARG A 304 -1.00 21.96 22.95
CA ARG A 304 -1.12 23.43 22.92
C ARG A 304 -2.50 23.90 22.50
N TRP A 305 -3.32 23.03 21.90
CA TRP A 305 -4.68 23.34 21.48
C TRP A 305 -5.71 23.06 22.57
N HIS A 306 -5.31 22.57 23.74
CA HIS A 306 -6.20 22.26 24.85
C HIS A 306 -7.15 23.44 25.18
N ASN A 307 -6.61 24.64 25.36
CA ASN A 307 -7.41 25.84 25.65
C ASN A 307 -8.38 26.20 24.52
N ASP A 308 -7.98 26.01 23.26
CA ASP A 308 -8.84 26.29 22.10
C ASP A 308 -10.00 25.29 22.05
N ILE A 309 -9.74 24.01 22.32
CA ILE A 309 -10.75 22.94 22.39
C ILE A 309 -11.71 23.19 23.56
N CYS A 310 -11.20 23.50 24.77
CA CYS A 310 -12.03 23.81 25.92
C CYS A 310 -12.89 25.07 25.67
N GLY A 311 -12.35 26.10 25.02
CA GLY A 311 -13.11 27.30 24.70
C GLY A 311 -14.18 27.07 23.62
N ALA A 312 -13.84 26.29 22.59
CA ALA A 312 -14.75 25.95 21.50
C ALA A 312 -15.86 24.99 21.94
N ARG A 313 -15.63 24.10 22.91
CA ARG A 313 -16.59 23.06 23.35
C ARG A 313 -17.25 22.34 22.15
N PRO A 314 -16.46 21.70 21.27
CA PRO A 314 -17.02 20.93 20.17
C PRO A 314 -17.74 19.69 20.72
N ASP A 315 -18.88 19.32 20.15
CA ASP A 315 -19.48 18.00 20.40
C ASP A 315 -18.86 16.92 19.49
N LEU A 316 -18.20 17.35 18.40
CA LEU A 316 -17.44 16.52 17.49
C LEU A 316 -16.18 17.22 16.99
N ILE A 317 -15.07 16.49 16.99
CA ILE A 317 -13.86 16.84 16.25
C ILE A 317 -13.82 15.95 15.00
N TYR A 318 -13.82 16.55 13.82
CA TYR A 318 -13.50 15.83 12.59
C TYR A 318 -11.99 15.94 12.36
N PHE A 319 -11.31 14.80 12.38
CA PHE A 319 -9.88 14.71 12.18
C PHE A 319 -9.59 14.25 10.74
N ALA A 320 -8.98 15.12 9.96
CA ALA A 320 -8.52 14.85 8.61
C ALA A 320 -6.99 14.75 8.61
N GLY A 321 -6.48 13.60 9.06
CA GLY A 321 -5.06 13.33 9.26
C GLY A 321 -4.79 11.84 9.38
N ARG A 322 -3.52 11.47 9.50
CA ARG A 322 -3.07 10.06 9.50
C ARG A 322 -3.35 9.33 10.82
N GLY A 323 -3.42 8.01 10.77
CA GLY A 323 -3.76 7.16 11.91
C GLY A 323 -2.87 7.32 13.14
N LEU A 324 -1.54 7.36 12.98
CA LEU A 324 -0.65 7.62 14.12
C LEU A 324 -0.79 9.04 14.68
N ASP A 325 -1.07 10.03 13.83
CA ASP A 325 -1.29 11.40 14.27
C ASP A 325 -2.57 11.50 15.13
N LEU A 326 -3.61 10.77 14.72
CA LEU A 326 -4.83 10.61 15.50
C LEU A 326 -4.55 10.01 16.89
N GLY A 327 -3.66 9.00 16.97
CA GLY A 327 -3.22 8.43 18.23
C GLY A 327 -2.64 9.47 19.20
N ALA A 328 -1.80 10.38 18.68
CA ALA A 328 -1.26 11.48 19.46
C ALA A 328 -2.35 12.48 19.88
N LEU A 329 -3.31 12.79 19.00
CA LEU A 329 -4.42 13.70 19.31
C LEU A 329 -5.31 13.16 20.44
N VAL A 330 -5.74 11.90 20.36
CA VAL A 330 -6.62 11.32 21.39
C VAL A 330 -5.91 11.19 22.73
N ALA A 331 -4.61 10.90 22.72
CA ALA A 331 -3.79 10.88 23.94
C ALA A 331 -3.66 12.28 24.58
N SER A 332 -3.54 13.35 23.78
CA SER A 332 -3.56 14.74 24.28
C SER A 332 -4.92 15.12 24.84
N LEU A 333 -6.02 14.82 24.14
CA LEU A 333 -7.39 15.09 24.62
C LEU A 333 -7.65 14.45 25.99
N ALA A 334 -7.22 13.21 26.18
CA ALA A 334 -7.45 12.46 27.41
C ALA A 334 -6.49 12.84 28.55
N GLY A 335 -5.33 13.44 28.25
CA GLY A 335 -4.22 13.56 29.22
C GLY A 335 -3.81 14.97 29.62
N ASP A 336 -4.39 16.01 29.03
CA ASP A 336 -3.92 17.39 29.19
C ASP A 336 -4.81 18.26 30.11
N GLY A 337 -5.66 17.64 30.92
CA GLY A 337 -6.55 18.31 31.88
C GLY A 337 -8.02 18.30 31.48
N ALA A 338 -8.90 18.51 32.46
CA ALA A 338 -10.35 18.56 32.23
C ALA A 338 -10.80 19.94 31.71
N CYS A 339 -11.79 19.96 30.82
CA CYS A 339 -12.42 21.18 30.34
C CYS A 339 -13.76 21.41 31.05
N GLU A 340 -14.02 22.63 31.56
CA GLU A 340 -15.33 22.96 32.11
C GLU A 340 -16.42 22.85 31.02
N GLY A 341 -17.39 21.95 31.23
CA GLY A 341 -18.51 21.74 30.32
C GLY A 341 -18.17 20.97 29.04
N LEU A 342 -17.04 20.25 29.00
CA LEU A 342 -16.68 19.31 27.94
C LEU A 342 -16.05 18.05 28.54
N ASP A 343 -16.89 17.19 29.12
CA ASP A 343 -16.46 15.91 29.71
C ASP A 343 -16.30 14.80 28.66
N THR A 344 -16.90 14.98 27.48
CA THR A 344 -16.88 13.98 26.40
C THR A 344 -16.88 14.66 25.04
N VAL A 345 -16.11 14.12 24.11
CA VAL A 345 -16.07 14.54 22.70
C VAL A 345 -16.09 13.32 21.79
N THR A 346 -16.76 13.42 20.64
CA THR A 346 -16.64 12.41 19.58
C THR A 346 -15.52 12.84 18.63
N VAL A 347 -14.60 11.93 18.32
CA VAL A 347 -13.62 12.15 17.24
C VAL A 347 -14.05 11.28 16.07
N MET A 348 -14.34 11.90 14.92
CA MET A 348 -14.67 11.21 13.67
C MET A 348 -13.54 11.43 12.65
N THR A 349 -13.14 10.41 11.91
CA THR A 349 -12.00 10.44 10.98
C THR A 349 -12.19 9.47 9.81
N GLY A 350 -11.25 9.47 8.87
CA GLY A 350 -11.15 8.51 7.76
C GLY A 350 -10.51 7.17 8.15
N ASP A 351 -10.30 6.34 7.14
CA ASP A 351 -9.92 4.93 7.19
C ASP A 351 -8.57 4.62 7.85
N ASP A 352 -7.64 5.56 7.79
CA ASP A 352 -6.28 5.41 8.34
C ASP A 352 -6.29 5.19 9.87
N ALA A 353 -7.41 5.48 10.55
CA ALA A 353 -7.63 5.14 11.96
C ALA A 353 -7.62 3.63 12.25
N SER A 354 -7.83 2.78 11.24
CA SER A 354 -7.71 1.32 11.33
C SER A 354 -6.33 0.87 11.85
N THR A 355 -5.28 1.67 11.62
CA THR A 355 -3.91 1.42 12.12
C THR A 355 -3.77 1.49 13.65
N LEU A 356 -4.75 2.08 14.34
CA LEU A 356 -4.79 2.18 15.80
C LEU A 356 -5.51 1.00 16.46
N ALA A 357 -6.29 0.24 15.71
CA ALA A 357 -7.04 -0.84 16.30
C ALA A 357 -6.12 -1.97 16.80
N GLY A 358 -6.64 -2.81 17.70
CA GLY A 358 -5.87 -3.81 18.43
C GLY A 358 -4.82 -3.25 19.40
N LYS A 359 -4.69 -1.93 19.55
CA LYS A 359 -3.80 -1.27 20.50
C LYS A 359 -4.60 -0.53 21.58
N PRO A 360 -4.24 -0.67 22.87
CA PRO A 360 -4.87 0.11 23.92
C PRO A 360 -4.69 1.62 23.70
N LEU A 361 -5.77 2.38 23.89
CA LEU A 361 -5.80 3.84 23.72
C LEU A 361 -6.28 4.52 25.01
N GLN A 362 -5.69 5.69 25.30
CA GLN A 362 -6.13 6.53 26.40
C GLN A 362 -7.36 7.34 25.96
N LEU A 363 -8.56 6.76 26.09
CA LEU A 363 -9.80 7.41 25.66
C LEU A 363 -10.69 7.88 26.82
N ASN A 364 -10.56 7.30 28.03
CA ASN A 364 -11.49 7.54 29.14
C ASN A 364 -10.78 8.19 30.35
N LYS A 365 -10.32 9.43 30.19
CA LYS A 365 -9.67 10.19 31.26
C LYS A 365 -10.27 11.59 31.40
N ASP A 366 -9.48 12.65 31.19
CA ASP A 366 -9.88 14.02 31.50
C ASP A 366 -11.01 14.49 30.58
N ILE A 367 -10.85 14.29 29.27
CA ILE A 367 -11.93 14.36 28.29
C ILE A 367 -12.13 12.95 27.76
N SER A 368 -13.33 12.40 27.91
CA SER A 368 -13.65 11.09 27.35
C SER A 368 -13.83 11.18 25.83
N VAL A 369 -13.11 10.35 25.07
CA VAL A 369 -13.11 10.36 23.61
C VAL A 369 -13.89 9.16 23.09
N ARG A 370 -14.94 9.43 22.31
CA ARG A 370 -15.60 8.40 21.49
C ARG A 370 -14.99 8.42 20.10
N LEU A 371 -14.09 7.48 19.81
CA LEU A 371 -13.40 7.42 18.52
C LEU A 371 -14.24 6.66 17.49
N ARG A 372 -14.51 7.29 16.36
CA ARG A 372 -15.29 6.77 15.23
C ARG A 372 -14.56 7.02 13.92
N TYR A 373 -14.69 6.11 12.97
CA TYR A 373 -14.07 6.27 11.66
C TYR A 373 -14.84 5.55 10.55
N THR A 374 -14.70 6.04 9.32
CA THR A 374 -15.12 5.32 8.10
C THR A 374 -14.03 4.34 7.71
N ALA A 375 -14.27 3.04 7.76
CA ALA A 375 -13.27 2.04 7.43
C ALA A 375 -13.42 1.50 6.01
N LEU A 376 -12.33 0.95 5.46
CA LEU A 376 -12.34 0.31 4.14
C LEU A 376 -13.08 -1.04 4.14
N ALA A 377 -12.98 -1.75 5.27
CA ALA A 377 -13.58 -3.05 5.49
C ALA A 377 -13.63 -3.40 6.98
N TYR A 378 -14.51 -4.33 7.35
CA TYR A 378 -14.56 -4.95 8.66
C TYR A 378 -15.17 -6.36 8.55
N PRO A 379 -14.63 -7.38 9.27
CA PRO A 379 -15.05 -8.76 9.14
C PRO A 379 -16.57 -8.95 9.37
N ASP A 380 -17.14 -8.27 10.36
CA ASP A 380 -18.55 -8.45 10.70
C ASP A 380 -19.46 -7.41 10.02
N GLN A 381 -18.96 -6.68 9.02
CA GLN A 381 -19.75 -5.62 8.38
C GLN A 381 -21.04 -6.14 7.74
N TRP A 382 -21.03 -7.39 7.28
CA TRP A 382 -22.18 -8.02 6.63
C TRP A 382 -23.33 -8.33 7.59
N ASP A 383 -23.06 -8.41 8.90
CA ASP A 383 -24.11 -8.61 9.90
C ASP A 383 -24.97 -7.34 10.09
N MET A 384 -24.44 -6.17 9.71
CA MET A 384 -25.20 -4.90 9.64
C MET A 384 -26.14 -4.81 8.43
N PHE A 385 -26.06 -5.78 7.50
CA PHE A 385 -26.73 -5.74 6.20
C PHE A 385 -27.80 -6.83 6.03
N THR A 386 -28.17 -7.54 7.09
CA THR A 386 -28.98 -8.78 7.02
C THR A 386 -30.39 -8.63 6.44
N ALA A 387 -30.96 -7.43 6.44
CA ALA A 387 -32.31 -7.18 5.93
C ALA A 387 -32.40 -7.03 4.40
N ASP A 388 -31.27 -6.82 3.71
CA ASP A 388 -31.24 -6.60 2.27
C ASP A 388 -31.23 -7.94 1.49
N PRO A 389 -31.97 -8.08 0.38
CA PRO A 389 -31.97 -9.30 -0.43
C PRO A 389 -30.60 -9.73 -0.97
N ALA A 390 -29.65 -8.81 -1.13
CA ALA A 390 -28.30 -9.12 -1.62
C ALA A 390 -27.39 -9.71 -0.53
N HIS A 391 -27.75 -9.59 0.76
CA HIS A 391 -26.93 -10.02 1.89
C HIS A 391 -26.36 -11.45 1.76
N PRO A 392 -27.15 -12.50 1.41
CA PRO A 392 -26.62 -13.86 1.32
C PRO A 392 -25.44 -13.99 0.36
N THR A 393 -25.43 -13.22 -0.73
CA THR A 393 -24.35 -13.24 -1.72
C THR A 393 -23.10 -12.56 -1.19
N TYR A 394 -23.23 -11.38 -0.58
CA TYR A 394 -22.11 -10.66 0.04
C TYR A 394 -21.48 -11.46 1.17
N LYS A 395 -22.31 -12.03 2.06
CA LYS A 395 -21.84 -12.89 3.16
C LYS A 395 -21.12 -14.13 2.65
N LYS A 396 -21.63 -14.77 1.59
CA LYS A 396 -20.98 -15.92 0.96
C LYS A 396 -19.60 -15.56 0.38
N ASN A 397 -19.46 -14.40 -0.27
CA ASN A 397 -18.17 -13.96 -0.80
C ASN A 397 -17.14 -13.79 0.31
N TYR A 398 -17.54 -13.15 1.42
CA TYR A 398 -16.70 -13.03 2.60
C TYR A 398 -16.36 -14.38 3.24
N ASP A 399 -17.33 -15.28 3.38
CA ASP A 399 -17.09 -16.61 3.96
C ASP A 399 -16.12 -17.45 3.11
N ASN A 400 -16.18 -17.31 1.79
CA ASN A 400 -15.20 -17.93 0.89
C ASN A 400 -13.80 -17.36 1.14
N PHE A 401 -13.67 -16.03 1.25
CA PHE A 401 -12.39 -15.40 1.59
C PHE A 401 -11.85 -15.93 2.93
N VAL A 402 -12.66 -15.96 3.99
CA VAL A 402 -12.24 -16.47 5.31
C VAL A 402 -11.81 -17.94 5.23
N ALA A 403 -12.52 -18.76 4.46
CA ALA A 403 -12.16 -20.17 4.27
C ALA A 403 -10.80 -20.34 3.59
N GLU A 404 -10.46 -19.51 2.60
CA GLU A 404 -9.15 -19.53 1.95
C GLU A 404 -8.06 -18.94 2.87
N PHE A 405 -8.31 -17.78 3.47
CA PHE A 405 -7.38 -17.08 4.37
C PHE A 405 -6.95 -17.98 5.53
N THR A 406 -7.92 -18.61 6.20
CA THR A 406 -7.67 -19.45 7.38
C THR A 406 -7.37 -20.90 7.02
N GLY A 407 -8.16 -21.51 6.13
CA GLY A 407 -8.09 -22.94 5.84
C GLY A 407 -6.98 -23.31 4.86
N THR A 408 -6.82 -22.53 3.79
CA THR A 408 -5.81 -22.80 2.75
C THR A 408 -4.44 -22.26 3.15
N HIS A 409 -4.38 -21.07 3.74
CA HIS A 409 -3.12 -20.41 4.07
C HIS A 409 -2.74 -20.47 5.56
N GLY A 410 -3.67 -20.85 6.45
CA GLY A 410 -3.37 -20.95 7.88
C GLY A 410 -3.22 -19.60 8.58
N PHE A 411 -3.64 -18.50 7.95
CA PHE A 411 -3.54 -17.18 8.56
C PHE A 411 -4.58 -17.02 9.68
N PRO A 412 -4.28 -16.32 10.78
CA PRO A 412 -5.20 -16.21 11.91
C PRO A 412 -6.39 -15.30 11.57
N GLN A 413 -7.63 -15.79 11.74
CA GLN A 413 -8.84 -14.98 11.53
C GLN A 413 -8.85 -13.69 12.38
N ALA A 414 -8.23 -13.75 13.57
CA ALA A 414 -8.06 -12.60 14.46
C ALA A 414 -7.16 -11.49 13.88
N GLU A 415 -6.62 -11.65 12.66
CA GLU A 415 -5.89 -10.60 11.95
C GLU A 415 -6.78 -9.82 10.98
N LEU A 416 -8.07 -10.13 10.85
CA LEU A 416 -8.95 -9.45 9.89
C LEU A 416 -9.56 -8.13 10.40
N TRP A 417 -9.40 -7.77 11.69
CA TRP A 417 -10.17 -6.68 12.33
C TRP A 417 -9.88 -5.28 11.80
N ASP A 418 -8.73 -5.01 11.18
CA ASP A 418 -8.44 -3.72 10.55
C ASP A 418 -8.89 -3.64 9.09
N GLY A 419 -9.34 -4.76 8.51
CA GLY A 419 -9.78 -4.83 7.12
C GLY A 419 -8.66 -4.82 6.09
N ALA A 420 -7.38 -4.71 6.50
CA ALA A 420 -6.23 -4.57 5.58
C ALA A 420 -6.10 -5.78 4.64
N ALA A 421 -6.16 -7.00 5.19
CA ALA A 421 -6.15 -8.22 4.40
C ALA A 421 -7.36 -8.35 3.46
N MET A 422 -8.52 -7.82 3.87
CA MET A 422 -9.75 -7.92 3.07
C MET A 422 -9.69 -7.01 1.84
N ILE A 423 -9.19 -5.78 1.99
CA ILE A 423 -9.16 -4.81 0.90
C ILE A 423 -8.05 -5.12 -0.12
N GLU A 424 -6.86 -5.55 0.33
CA GLU A 424 -5.80 -5.97 -0.59
C GLU A 424 -6.13 -7.29 -1.31
N HIS A 425 -6.84 -8.21 -0.64
CA HIS A 425 -7.42 -9.38 -1.30
C HIS A 425 -8.26 -8.97 -2.53
N ASP A 426 -9.08 -7.94 -2.40
CA ASP A 426 -9.97 -7.52 -3.48
C ASP A 426 -9.22 -6.85 -4.64
N ALA A 427 -8.15 -6.12 -4.36
CA ALA A 427 -7.26 -5.56 -5.38
C ALA A 427 -6.57 -6.68 -6.20
N VAL A 428 -6.01 -7.67 -5.51
CA VAL A 428 -5.37 -8.81 -6.17
C VAL A 428 -6.39 -9.71 -6.87
N ALA A 429 -7.58 -9.90 -6.31
CA ALA A 429 -8.64 -10.67 -6.97
C ALA A 429 -9.05 -10.05 -8.31
N ALA A 430 -9.16 -8.71 -8.38
CA ALA A 430 -9.40 -8.00 -9.64
C ALA A 430 -8.24 -8.15 -10.63
N ALA A 431 -6.99 -8.08 -10.16
CA ALA A 431 -5.82 -8.33 -10.99
C ALA A 431 -5.76 -9.77 -11.52
N VAL A 432 -6.09 -10.77 -10.69
CA VAL A 432 -6.17 -12.18 -11.08
C VAL A 432 -7.29 -12.40 -12.09
N GLU A 433 -8.48 -11.83 -11.90
CA GLU A 433 -9.56 -11.93 -12.87
C GLU A 433 -9.12 -11.34 -14.22
N ALA A 434 -8.53 -10.14 -14.21
CA ALA A 434 -8.05 -9.51 -15.44
C ALA A 434 -6.94 -10.33 -16.09
N ALA A 435 -6.05 -10.93 -15.30
CA ALA A 435 -5.03 -11.85 -15.79
C ALA A 435 -5.67 -13.06 -16.46
N VAL A 436 -6.66 -13.72 -15.85
CA VAL A 436 -7.32 -14.92 -16.39
C VAL A 436 -8.11 -14.63 -17.65
N GLN A 437 -8.89 -13.56 -17.66
CA GLN A 437 -9.72 -13.16 -18.80
C GLN A 437 -8.91 -12.59 -19.96
N ASN A 438 -7.69 -12.11 -19.71
CA ASN A 438 -6.83 -11.63 -20.78
C ASN A 438 -6.40 -12.78 -21.70
N VAL A 439 -6.98 -12.80 -22.90
CA VAL A 439 -6.68 -13.74 -23.98
C VAL A 439 -5.32 -13.49 -24.62
N SER A 440 -4.75 -12.30 -24.44
CA SER A 440 -3.39 -11.98 -24.89
C SER A 440 -2.35 -12.47 -23.89
N SER A 441 -1.20 -12.92 -24.38
CA SER A 441 0.00 -13.10 -23.55
C SER A 441 0.71 -11.78 -23.23
N ASP A 442 0.34 -10.70 -23.92
CA ASP A 442 0.87 -9.35 -23.69
C ASP A 442 0.06 -8.61 -22.62
N PRO A 443 0.68 -8.20 -21.50
CA PRO A 443 0.01 -7.49 -20.42
C PRO A 443 -0.52 -6.11 -20.80
N VAL A 444 -0.12 -5.53 -21.94
CA VAL A 444 -0.59 -4.20 -22.41
C VAL A 444 -2.12 -4.10 -22.54
N SER A 445 -2.81 -5.24 -22.64
CA SER A 445 -4.27 -5.34 -22.78
C SER A 445 -5.01 -5.46 -21.45
N VAL A 446 -4.32 -5.74 -20.34
CA VAL A 446 -4.92 -5.92 -19.00
C VAL A 446 -5.69 -4.67 -18.54
N PRO A 447 -5.24 -3.42 -18.75
CA PRO A 447 -6.03 -2.25 -18.39
C PRO A 447 -7.42 -2.21 -19.04
N ASN A 448 -7.58 -2.73 -20.26
CA ASN A 448 -8.89 -2.80 -20.92
C ASN A 448 -9.79 -3.86 -20.28
N VAL A 449 -9.20 -4.98 -19.84
CA VAL A 449 -9.94 -6.03 -19.11
C VAL A 449 -10.38 -5.51 -17.75
N LEU A 450 -9.50 -4.83 -17.00
CA LEU A 450 -9.86 -4.19 -15.73
C LEU A 450 -11.00 -3.18 -15.92
N ARG A 451 -10.95 -2.35 -16.97
CA ARG A 451 -12.02 -1.39 -17.30
C ARG A 451 -13.35 -2.07 -17.65
N SER A 452 -13.33 -3.34 -18.06
CA SER A 452 -14.54 -4.13 -18.32
C SER A 452 -15.11 -4.81 -17.08
N ILE A 453 -14.40 -4.79 -15.94
CA ILE A 453 -14.95 -5.21 -14.64
C ILE A 453 -15.89 -4.10 -14.18
N ASP A 454 -17.16 -4.24 -14.55
CA ASP A 454 -18.23 -3.30 -14.23
C ASP A 454 -19.35 -4.00 -13.43
N CYS A 455 -20.50 -3.35 -13.29
CA CYS A 455 -21.62 -3.89 -12.54
C CYS A 455 -22.18 -5.20 -13.13
N ASN A 456 -21.97 -5.47 -14.42
CA ASN A 456 -22.53 -6.64 -15.13
C ASN A 456 -21.64 -7.87 -14.99
N SER A 457 -20.33 -7.64 -14.82
CA SER A 457 -19.33 -8.68 -14.61
C SER A 457 -18.43 -8.34 -13.41
N PRO A 458 -19.01 -8.15 -12.21
CA PRO A 458 -18.23 -7.76 -11.05
C PRO A 458 -17.42 -8.93 -10.50
N VAL A 459 -16.27 -8.64 -9.91
CA VAL A 459 -15.46 -9.65 -9.22
C VAL A 459 -15.98 -9.83 -7.79
N PRO A 460 -16.26 -11.07 -7.35
CA PRO A 460 -16.59 -11.34 -5.94
C PRO A 460 -15.38 -11.07 -5.03
N GLY A 461 -15.53 -10.14 -4.07
CA GLY A 461 -14.50 -9.80 -3.09
C GLY A 461 -14.95 -9.99 -1.64
N ALA A 462 -13.97 -9.98 -0.73
CA ALA A 462 -14.14 -10.01 0.72
C ALA A 462 -14.87 -8.77 1.26
N THR A 463 -14.69 -7.64 0.57
CA THR A 463 -15.31 -6.34 0.91
C THR A 463 -16.55 -6.03 0.05
N GLY A 464 -17.09 -7.06 -0.61
CA GLY A 464 -18.24 -6.97 -1.51
C GLY A 464 -17.83 -7.17 -2.96
N PHE A 465 -18.72 -6.82 -3.89
CA PHE A 465 -18.41 -6.88 -5.31
C PHE A 465 -17.44 -5.76 -5.71
N VAL A 466 -16.38 -6.13 -6.45
CA VAL A 466 -15.45 -5.19 -7.09
C VAL A 466 -15.94 -4.88 -8.50
N ALA A 467 -16.11 -3.59 -8.79
CA ALA A 467 -16.57 -3.08 -10.08
C ALA A 467 -16.09 -1.63 -10.23
N PHE A 468 -15.57 -1.28 -11.39
CA PHE A 468 -14.99 0.03 -11.63
C PHE A 468 -15.89 0.90 -12.50
N ASP A 469 -15.93 2.19 -12.18
CA ASP A 469 -16.45 3.21 -13.07
C ASP A 469 -15.51 3.36 -14.27
N GLN A 470 -16.03 3.17 -15.49
CA GLN A 470 -15.21 3.15 -16.70
C GLN A 470 -14.51 4.48 -17.01
N ALA A 471 -15.06 5.60 -16.53
CA ALA A 471 -14.50 6.93 -16.76
C ALA A 471 -13.43 7.26 -15.71
N THR A 472 -13.65 6.83 -14.47
CA THR A 472 -12.84 7.28 -13.33
C THR A 472 -11.93 6.21 -12.73
N GLY A 473 -12.10 4.93 -13.05
CA GLY A 473 -11.36 3.81 -12.44
C GLY A 473 -11.68 3.58 -10.96
N ASN A 474 -12.58 4.37 -10.38
CA ASN A 474 -12.97 4.25 -8.97
C ASN A 474 -13.99 3.12 -8.80
N GLN A 475 -13.98 2.51 -7.62
CA GLN A 475 -14.95 1.50 -7.24
C GLN A 475 -16.40 2.03 -7.24
N LEU A 476 -17.33 1.22 -7.75
CA LEU A 476 -18.77 1.46 -7.71
C LEU A 476 -19.41 0.91 -6.43
N ASP A 477 -20.35 1.66 -5.86
CA ASP A 477 -21.24 1.21 -4.77
C ASP A 477 -20.50 0.51 -3.61
N LYS A 478 -19.30 0.99 -3.27
CA LYS A 478 -18.46 0.42 -2.22
C LYS A 478 -19.17 0.51 -0.88
N ALA A 479 -19.17 -0.57 -0.12
CA ALA A 479 -19.61 -0.56 1.27
C ALA A 479 -18.56 0.15 2.14
N LEU A 480 -18.99 1.05 3.03
CA LEU A 480 -18.16 1.77 3.98
C LEU A 480 -18.74 1.56 5.39
N PRO A 481 -18.20 0.63 6.19
CA PRO A 481 -18.57 0.52 7.59
C PRO A 481 -18.08 1.75 8.37
N ILE A 482 -18.93 2.24 9.28
CA ILE A 482 -18.53 3.17 10.33
C ILE A 482 -18.26 2.34 11.58
N LEU A 483 -17.08 2.50 12.14
CA LEU A 483 -16.60 1.69 13.26
C LEU A 483 -16.28 2.56 14.47
N SER A 484 -16.23 1.93 15.65
CA SER A 484 -15.78 2.52 16.92
C SER A 484 -14.53 1.80 17.40
N ILE A 485 -13.58 2.54 17.98
CA ILE A 485 -12.45 1.96 18.71
C ILE A 485 -12.64 2.21 20.21
N ASP A 486 -12.59 1.14 20.99
CA ASP A 486 -12.69 1.17 22.44
C ASP A 486 -11.32 1.33 23.12
N PRO A 487 -11.26 1.67 24.42
CA PRO A 487 -10.00 1.93 25.12
C PRO A 487 -9.01 0.75 25.13
N ASP A 488 -9.49 -0.49 25.00
CA ASP A 488 -8.64 -1.67 24.91
C ASP A 488 -8.12 -1.94 23.48
N GLY A 489 -8.54 -1.12 22.51
CA GLY A 489 -8.22 -1.26 21.10
C GLY A 489 -9.20 -2.14 20.32
N SER A 490 -10.24 -2.69 20.95
CA SER A 490 -11.25 -3.46 20.24
C SER A 490 -12.07 -2.57 19.30
N VAL A 491 -12.46 -3.14 18.17
CA VAL A 491 -13.21 -2.46 17.11
C VAL A 491 -14.60 -3.05 17.03
N HIS A 492 -15.61 -2.18 16.98
CA HIS A 492 -17.01 -2.60 16.88
C HIS A 492 -17.75 -1.85 15.78
N PRO A 493 -18.68 -2.52 15.09
CA PRO A 493 -19.50 -1.91 14.06
C PRO A 493 -20.50 -0.91 14.64
N VAL A 494 -20.70 0.20 13.94
CA VAL A 494 -21.66 1.25 14.31
C VAL A 494 -22.75 1.39 13.26
N ASP A 495 -22.34 1.48 11.99
CA ASP A 495 -23.24 1.67 10.86
C ASP A 495 -22.60 1.09 9.59
N LEU A 496 -23.40 0.83 8.57
CA LEU A 496 -22.93 0.44 7.24
C LEU A 496 -23.60 1.31 6.20
N VAL A 497 -22.79 2.01 5.41
CA VAL A 497 -23.27 2.83 4.29
C VAL A 497 -22.61 2.43 2.99
N TRP A 498 -23.03 3.03 1.88
CA TRP A 498 -22.47 2.78 0.55
C TRP A 498 -22.10 4.10 -0.13
N SER A 499 -21.06 4.10 -0.96
CA SER A 499 -20.56 5.32 -1.64
C SER A 499 -21.63 6.05 -2.45
N ARG A 500 -22.59 5.32 -3.05
CA ARG A 500 -23.76 5.89 -3.74
C ARG A 500 -25.10 5.56 -3.05
N GLY A 501 -25.05 5.19 -1.78
CA GLY A 501 -26.24 4.98 -0.92
C GLY A 501 -27.00 3.68 -1.18
N ARG A 502 -26.45 2.75 -1.97
CA ARG A 502 -27.03 1.43 -2.24
C ARG A 502 -25.93 0.38 -2.46
N PRO A 503 -26.23 -0.91 -2.22
CA PRO A 503 -25.40 -2.02 -2.68
C PRO A 503 -25.23 -2.00 -4.21
N LEU A 504 -24.18 -2.65 -4.71
CA LEU A 504 -23.93 -2.75 -6.14
C LEU A 504 -25.11 -3.45 -6.81
N ASN A 505 -25.74 -2.78 -7.75
CA ASN A 505 -26.75 -3.40 -8.60
C ASN A 505 -26.06 -4.17 -9.72
N THR A 506 -26.13 -5.50 -9.66
CA THR A 506 -25.49 -6.40 -10.61
C THR A 506 -26.35 -6.75 -11.83
N ASN A 507 -27.48 -6.05 -12.02
CA ASN A 507 -28.29 -6.15 -13.24
C ASN A 507 -27.63 -5.42 -14.41
N ALA A 508 -27.99 -5.84 -15.63
CA ALA A 508 -27.45 -5.37 -16.92
C ALA A 508 -27.37 -3.83 -17.09
N ASP A 509 -28.22 -3.08 -16.40
CA ASP A 509 -28.36 -1.62 -16.48
C ASP A 509 -27.60 -0.85 -15.38
N CYS A 510 -26.89 -1.54 -14.48
CA CYS A 510 -26.31 -0.99 -13.26
C CYS A 510 -27.34 -0.20 -12.40
N GLY A 511 -28.62 -0.53 -12.51
CA GLY A 511 -29.72 0.20 -11.88
C GLY A 511 -29.92 1.61 -12.39
N ARG A 512 -29.74 1.83 -13.70
CA ARG A 512 -30.14 3.05 -14.44
C ARG A 512 -31.51 2.94 -15.07
#